data_AF-A0AAD6Z3S2-F1
#
_entry.id   AF-A0AAD6Z3S2-F1
#
_cell.length_a   1.000
_cell.length_b   1.000
_cell.length_c   1.000
_cell.angle_alpha   90.00
_cell.angle_beta   90.00
_cell.angle_gamma   90.00
#
_symmetry.space_group_name_H-M   'P 1'
#
loop_
_entity.id
_entity.type
_entity.pdbx_description
1 polymer ?
#
loop_
_entity_poly.entity_id
_entity_poly.type
_entity_poly.pdbx_seq_one_letter_code
_entity_poly.pdbx_strand_id
1 'polypeptide(L)'
;MSSYNRNPTGKNQHTRDLFLDDRREQIFKAALIIYHSEKITDNKLIAQRIKVEYDIETSDSTVKRRRKEYGLTGGAATEEILTPNQIEQLVLMKMDEDVAKGWGVRTVWHKIASEHGKILTRDTVYKIMQTHDPAGFAAREPTAKKIFHVQKFPLGIHERWSGDGHDKLYKIGLPIWMKVDDATGKVLKAWVVPSNRMGDIIAYLFLCLAEKYGGVPLQTTTDCGSETTLLYGIVNAIRDMFHPGLKEAQIQAHNYLRSVHNIAVERTWLRLRLEFGDTAVLNFNQGIADLKYDNADPDHYELCQWLWPRLLQMELDKWASFRNGVPIRKQKEKAGPSGVRAMSRNEAFSMFESWGGVNCLQTVDRDVIRQMKEDMGGDALIAFSTPEFSVRAEEAFQSLGPVVLTQKNVWDVFQAMLPLVFPERGF
;
A
#
# COMPACT_ATOMS: atom_id res chain seq x y z
N MET A 1 42.70 -75.27 -26.47
CA MET A 1 42.17 -73.99 -26.99
C MET A 1 40.98 -73.56 -26.14
N SER A 2 41.11 -72.42 -25.47
CA SER A 2 40.06 -71.47 -25.03
C SER A 2 40.56 -70.76 -23.77
N SER A 3 41.44 -69.79 -23.99
CA SER A 3 41.82 -68.80 -22.99
C SER A 3 40.81 -67.65 -23.06
N TYR A 4 39.90 -67.56 -22.10
CA TYR A 4 39.11 -66.34 -21.89
C TYR A 4 39.25 -65.90 -20.43
N ASN A 5 40.37 -65.22 -20.16
CA ASN A 5 40.54 -64.42 -18.95
C ASN A 5 40.00 -63.00 -19.26
N ARG A 6 38.85 -62.64 -18.69
CA ARG A 6 38.12 -61.37 -18.99
C ARG A 6 38.68 -60.13 -18.27
N ASN A 7 39.86 -60.18 -17.66
CA ASN A 7 40.51 -58.98 -17.13
C ASN A 7 42.04 -59.11 -17.01
N PRO A 8 42.79 -58.92 -18.11
CA PRO A 8 44.25 -59.08 -18.09
C PRO A 8 45.01 -57.83 -17.62
N THR A 9 44.33 -56.71 -17.36
CA THR A 9 44.99 -55.42 -17.09
C THR A 9 44.68 -54.81 -15.72
N GLY A 10 43.91 -55.48 -14.87
CA GLY A 10 43.74 -55.07 -13.46
C GLY A 10 43.32 -53.61 -13.27
N LYS A 11 42.63 -52.99 -14.24
CA LYS A 11 42.07 -51.65 -14.10
C LYS A 11 40.68 -51.75 -13.50
N ASN A 12 40.62 -51.90 -12.19
CA ASN A 12 39.40 -51.59 -11.45
C ASN A 12 39.13 -50.08 -11.64
N GLN A 13 38.19 -49.72 -12.51
CA GLN A 13 37.75 -48.34 -12.75
C GLN A 13 36.88 -47.80 -11.60
N HIS A 14 37.25 -48.10 -10.36
CA HIS A 14 36.84 -47.31 -9.22
C HIS A 14 38.05 -46.46 -8.83
N THR A 15 38.27 -45.38 -9.59
CA THR A 15 38.86 -44.19 -8.98
C THR A 15 38.08 -43.94 -7.70
N ARG A 16 38.74 -44.14 -6.55
CA ARG A 16 38.26 -43.65 -5.26
C ARG A 16 37.86 -42.20 -5.51
N ASP A 17 36.55 -41.93 -5.52
CA ASP A 17 36.04 -40.57 -5.50
C ASP A 17 36.87 -39.83 -4.45
N LEU A 18 37.44 -38.70 -4.88
CA LEU A 18 38.19 -37.77 -4.04
C LEU A 18 37.48 -37.71 -2.69
N PHE A 19 38.10 -38.29 -1.66
CA PHE A 19 37.61 -38.20 -0.30
C PHE A 19 37.41 -36.71 -0.04
N LEU A 20 36.16 -36.31 0.15
CA LEU A 20 35.87 -35.07 0.85
C LEU A 20 36.70 -35.18 2.14
N ASP A 21 37.67 -34.28 2.34
CA ASP A 21 38.31 -34.07 3.64
C ASP A 21 37.19 -34.07 4.71
N ASP A 22 37.44 -34.60 5.92
CA ASP A 22 36.40 -34.79 6.94
C ASP A 22 35.57 -33.51 7.16
N ARG A 23 36.21 -32.34 7.00
CA ARG A 23 35.57 -31.04 7.01
C ARG A 23 34.61 -30.79 5.84
N ARG A 24 34.98 -31.16 4.61
CA ARG A 24 34.12 -31.04 3.42
C ARG A 24 32.94 -32.01 3.47
N GLU A 25 33.11 -33.21 4.01
CA GLU A 25 32.03 -34.18 4.20
C GLU A 25 31.01 -33.64 5.23
N GLN A 26 31.48 -33.02 6.32
CA GLN A 26 30.62 -32.36 7.29
C GLN A 26 29.83 -31.21 6.68
N ILE A 27 30.47 -30.35 5.87
CA ILE A 27 29.80 -29.26 5.16
C ILE A 27 28.75 -29.81 4.19
N PHE A 28 29.10 -30.86 3.44
CA PHE A 28 28.19 -31.51 2.50
C PHE A 28 26.96 -32.09 3.20
N LYS A 29 27.16 -32.79 4.32
CA LYS A 29 26.06 -33.32 5.14
C LYS A 29 25.18 -32.22 5.71
N ALA A 30 25.77 -31.15 6.24
CA ALA A 30 25.03 -30.00 6.76
C ALA A 30 24.19 -29.32 5.66
N ALA A 31 24.76 -29.12 4.48
CA ALA A 31 24.06 -28.57 3.33
C ALA A 31 22.83 -29.42 2.94
N LEU A 32 22.98 -30.74 2.90
CA LEU A 32 21.85 -31.64 2.61
C LEU A 32 20.72 -31.54 3.64
N ILE A 33 21.05 -31.37 4.92
CA ILE A 33 20.05 -31.18 6.00
C ILE A 33 19.33 -29.84 5.84
N ILE A 34 20.06 -28.77 5.54
CA ILE A 34 19.49 -27.43 5.31
C ILE A 34 18.54 -27.46 4.11
N TYR A 35 18.98 -27.98 2.96
CA TYR A 35 18.12 -28.02 1.77
C TYR A 35 16.92 -28.94 1.95
N HIS A 36 17.06 -29.98 2.78
CA HIS A 36 15.94 -30.83 3.16
C HIS A 36 14.91 -30.09 4.02
N SER A 37 15.35 -29.25 4.96
CA SER A 37 14.47 -28.42 5.78
C SER A 37 13.76 -27.34 4.96
N GLU A 38 14.40 -26.86 3.89
CA GLU A 38 13.82 -26.00 2.84
C GLU A 38 12.91 -26.76 1.85
N LYS A 39 12.86 -28.10 1.96
CA LYS A 39 12.07 -29.03 1.14
C LYS A 39 12.46 -29.13 -0.32
N ILE A 40 13.74 -28.94 -0.58
CA ILE A 40 14.32 -29.21 -1.88
C ILE A 40 14.62 -30.70 -1.96
N THR A 41 13.95 -31.38 -2.87
CA THR A 41 14.10 -32.82 -3.10
C THR A 41 14.63 -33.16 -4.50
N ASP A 42 14.80 -32.16 -5.37
CA ASP A 42 15.43 -32.31 -6.67
C ASP A 42 16.95 -32.41 -6.51
N ASN A 43 17.50 -33.59 -6.83
CA ASN A 43 18.92 -33.85 -6.68
C ASN A 43 19.80 -32.99 -7.61
N LYS A 44 19.29 -32.56 -8.77
CA LYS A 44 20.04 -31.69 -9.69
C LYS A 44 20.16 -30.28 -9.11
N LEU A 45 19.05 -29.75 -8.60
CA LEU A 45 19.03 -28.45 -7.95
C LEU A 45 19.92 -28.44 -6.70
N ILE A 46 19.88 -29.51 -5.90
CA ILE A 46 20.76 -29.66 -4.74
C ILE A 46 22.23 -29.67 -5.17
N ALA A 47 22.62 -30.46 -6.17
CA ALA A 47 24.00 -30.51 -6.66
C ALA A 47 24.48 -29.13 -7.16
N GLN A 48 23.61 -28.39 -7.85
CA GLN A 48 23.91 -27.02 -8.30
C GLN A 48 24.12 -26.06 -7.12
N ARG A 49 23.25 -26.11 -6.11
CA ARG A 49 23.38 -25.25 -4.92
C ARG A 49 24.61 -25.56 -4.10
N ILE A 50 24.93 -26.84 -3.91
CA ILE A 50 26.17 -27.27 -3.22
C ILE A 50 27.40 -26.70 -3.92
N LYS A 51 27.43 -26.75 -5.26
CA LYS A 51 28.53 -26.16 -6.04
C LYS A 51 28.63 -24.65 -5.87
N VAL A 52 27.50 -23.94 -5.91
CA VAL A 52 27.49 -22.47 -5.81
C VAL A 52 27.81 -21.97 -4.40
N GLU A 53 27.26 -22.61 -3.37
CA GLU A 53 27.34 -22.12 -1.98
C GLU A 53 28.59 -22.61 -1.25
N TYR A 54 29.12 -23.79 -1.61
CA TYR A 54 30.21 -24.44 -0.88
C TYR A 54 31.41 -24.83 -1.75
N ASP A 55 31.39 -24.53 -3.06
CA ASP A 55 32.45 -24.90 -4.03
C ASP A 55 32.76 -26.41 -4.04
N ILE A 56 31.73 -27.24 -3.83
CA ILE A 56 31.84 -28.71 -3.85
C ILE A 56 31.17 -29.22 -5.13
N GLU A 57 31.96 -29.80 -6.03
CA GLU A 57 31.42 -30.50 -7.21
C GLU A 57 30.88 -31.87 -6.82
N THR A 58 29.63 -32.16 -7.19
CA THR A 58 28.97 -33.42 -6.90
C THR A 58 28.00 -33.79 -8.02
N SER A 59 27.76 -35.09 -8.22
CA SER A 59 26.75 -35.57 -9.16
C SER A 59 25.37 -35.67 -8.48
N ASP A 60 24.31 -35.61 -9.28
CA ASP A 60 22.93 -35.85 -8.81
C ASP A 60 22.77 -37.25 -8.19
N SER A 61 23.53 -38.23 -8.72
CA SER A 61 23.59 -39.60 -8.22
C SER A 61 24.26 -39.70 -6.85
N THR A 62 25.33 -38.92 -6.62
CA THR A 62 25.99 -38.81 -5.31
C THR A 62 25.05 -38.17 -4.29
N VAL A 63 24.38 -37.08 -4.64
CA VAL A 63 23.36 -36.43 -3.79
C VAL A 63 22.25 -37.42 -3.43
N LYS A 64 21.69 -38.14 -4.42
CA LYS A 64 20.64 -39.14 -4.19
C LYS A 64 21.09 -40.22 -3.21
N ARG A 65 22.31 -40.76 -3.39
CA ARG A 65 22.89 -41.79 -2.52
C ARG A 65 23.06 -41.28 -1.08
N ARG A 66 23.66 -40.10 -0.90
CA ARG A 66 23.93 -39.50 0.42
C ARG A 66 22.65 -39.10 1.15
N ARG A 67 21.65 -38.56 0.44
CA ARG A 67 20.33 -38.30 1.02
C ARG A 67 19.66 -39.56 1.55
N LYS A 68 19.79 -40.69 0.83
CA LYS A 68 19.30 -41.99 1.30
C LYS A 68 20.05 -42.46 2.55
N GLU A 69 21.39 -42.33 2.55
CA GLU A 69 22.25 -42.67 3.69
C GLU A 69 21.86 -41.90 4.96
N TYR A 70 21.50 -40.62 4.83
CA TYR A 70 21.09 -39.77 5.95
C TYR A 70 19.58 -39.77 6.23
N GLY A 71 18.79 -40.61 5.55
CA GLY A 71 17.34 -40.71 5.77
C GLY A 71 16.52 -39.49 5.30
N LEU A 72 17.06 -38.65 4.42
CA LEU A 72 16.43 -37.41 3.92
C LEU A 72 15.45 -37.71 2.76
N THR A 73 14.30 -38.26 3.13
CA THR A 73 13.29 -38.78 2.19
C THR A 73 12.22 -37.73 1.81
N GLY A 74 11.60 -37.89 0.63
CA GLY A 74 10.52 -36.99 0.21
C GLY A 74 9.18 -37.33 0.89
N GLY A 75 8.19 -36.45 0.70
CA GLY A 75 6.84 -36.52 1.30
C GLY A 75 6.24 -37.93 1.42
N ALA A 76 5.97 -38.57 0.28
CA ALA A 76 5.34 -39.88 0.25
C ALA A 76 6.15 -40.96 1.00
N ALA A 77 7.47 -40.98 0.82
CA ALA A 77 8.35 -41.94 1.49
C ALA A 77 8.45 -41.69 3.00
N THR A 78 8.40 -40.43 3.45
CA THR A 78 8.33 -40.12 4.89
C THR A 78 7.01 -40.59 5.50
N GLU A 79 5.89 -40.43 4.78
CA GLU A 79 4.56 -40.89 5.23
C GLU A 79 4.43 -42.41 5.28
N GLU A 80 5.16 -43.17 4.45
CA GLU A 80 5.23 -44.64 4.55
C GLU A 80 6.00 -45.12 5.79
N ILE A 81 6.93 -44.31 6.30
CA ILE A 81 7.77 -44.65 7.46
C ILE A 81 7.06 -44.28 8.77
N LEU A 82 6.31 -43.19 8.78
CA LEU A 82 5.61 -42.70 9.97
C LEU A 82 4.23 -43.35 10.11
N THR A 83 3.82 -43.59 11.36
CA THR A 83 2.43 -44.01 11.63
C THR A 83 1.46 -42.85 11.41
N PRO A 84 0.17 -43.11 11.07
CA PRO A 84 -0.83 -42.06 10.91
C PRO A 84 -0.94 -41.12 12.12
N ASN A 85 -0.87 -41.68 13.34
CA ASN A 85 -0.90 -40.90 14.58
C ASN A 85 0.31 -39.97 14.72
N GLN A 86 1.51 -40.41 14.31
CA GLN A 86 2.70 -39.54 14.36
C GLN A 86 2.59 -38.38 13.37
N ILE A 87 2.03 -38.63 12.18
CA ILE A 87 1.82 -37.60 11.17
C ILE A 87 0.79 -36.58 11.67
N GLU A 88 -0.31 -37.06 12.25
CA GLU A 88 -1.36 -36.22 12.83
C GLU A 88 -0.82 -35.36 13.97
N GLN A 89 -0.08 -35.94 14.91
CA GLN A 89 0.54 -35.22 16.02
C GLN A 89 1.52 -34.13 15.54
N LEU A 90 2.35 -34.40 14.53
CA LEU A 90 3.26 -33.39 13.96
C LEU A 90 2.52 -32.18 13.40
N VAL A 91 1.36 -32.40 12.76
CA VAL A 91 0.54 -31.31 12.22
C VAL A 91 -0.16 -30.55 13.34
N LEU A 92 -0.75 -31.25 14.30
CA LEU A 92 -1.44 -30.64 15.44
C LEU A 92 -0.51 -29.80 16.32
N MET A 93 0.68 -30.30 16.64
CA MET A 93 1.68 -29.53 17.39
C MET A 93 2.01 -28.20 16.70
N LYS A 94 2.07 -28.16 15.37
CA LYS A 94 2.29 -26.92 14.63
C LYS A 94 1.07 -26.04 14.52
N MET A 95 -0.13 -26.61 14.56
CA MET A 95 -1.35 -25.81 14.65
C MET A 95 -1.47 -25.14 16.03
N ASP A 96 -1.06 -25.81 17.10
CA ASP A 96 -1.12 -25.28 18.47
C ASP A 96 -0.15 -24.10 18.69
N GLU A 97 0.97 -24.06 17.98
CA GLU A 97 1.89 -22.91 17.98
C GLU A 97 1.29 -21.65 17.34
N ASP A 98 0.28 -21.81 16.47
CA ASP A 98 -0.42 -20.73 15.80
C ASP A 98 -1.63 -20.26 16.61
N VAL A 99 -1.35 -19.56 17.72
CA VAL A 99 -2.37 -19.05 18.66
C VAL A 99 -3.45 -18.22 17.95
N ALA A 100 -3.07 -17.47 16.92
CA ALA A 100 -3.99 -16.63 16.13
C ALA A 100 -4.72 -17.39 15.02
N LYS A 101 -4.39 -18.68 14.81
CA LYS A 101 -4.91 -19.54 13.74
C LYS A 101 -4.73 -18.94 12.34
N GLY A 102 -3.68 -18.15 12.13
CA GLY A 102 -3.42 -17.43 10.88
C GLY A 102 -2.64 -18.24 9.81
N TRP A 103 -1.98 -19.33 10.18
CA TRP A 103 -1.13 -20.11 9.30
C TRP A 103 -1.96 -20.94 8.32
N GLY A 104 -1.78 -20.66 7.04
CA GLY A 104 -2.32 -21.51 5.98
C GLY A 104 -1.56 -22.83 5.88
N VAL A 105 -2.17 -23.80 5.18
CA VAL A 105 -1.62 -25.14 4.93
C VAL A 105 -0.16 -25.10 4.46
N ARG A 106 0.18 -24.16 3.58
CA ARG A 106 1.55 -24.05 3.05
C ARG A 106 2.54 -23.63 4.13
N THR A 107 2.15 -22.74 5.03
CA THR A 107 3.00 -22.28 6.14
C THR A 107 3.27 -23.42 7.11
N VAL A 108 2.21 -24.11 7.58
CA VAL A 108 2.34 -25.29 8.45
C VAL A 108 3.20 -26.37 7.77
N TRP A 109 2.94 -26.66 6.49
CA TRP A 109 3.69 -27.62 5.69
C TRP A 109 5.18 -27.26 5.49
N HIS A 110 5.56 -25.99 5.54
CA HIS A 110 6.98 -25.58 5.51
C HIS A 110 7.60 -25.61 6.90
N LYS A 111 6.87 -25.21 7.95
CA LYS A 111 7.35 -25.26 9.34
C LYS A 111 7.66 -26.67 9.81
N ILE A 112 6.81 -27.65 9.48
CA ILE A 112 7.07 -29.07 9.82
C ILE A 112 8.42 -29.52 9.25
N ALA A 113 8.70 -29.19 7.99
CA ALA A 113 9.98 -29.56 7.38
C ALA A 113 11.16 -28.77 7.94
N SER A 114 11.00 -27.47 8.15
CA SER A 114 12.05 -26.59 8.66
C SER A 114 12.48 -26.97 10.09
N GLU A 115 11.53 -27.32 10.95
CA GLU A 115 11.75 -27.44 12.39
C GLU A 115 11.86 -28.91 12.85
N HIS A 116 11.21 -29.84 12.16
CA HIS A 116 11.29 -31.28 12.49
C HIS A 116 12.07 -32.12 11.47
N GLY A 117 12.51 -31.53 10.35
CA GLY A 117 13.24 -32.26 9.31
C GLY A 117 12.42 -33.39 8.68
N LYS A 118 11.09 -33.31 8.75
CA LYS A 118 10.15 -34.27 8.15
C LYS A 118 9.38 -33.59 7.05
N ILE A 119 9.51 -34.09 5.82
CA ILE A 119 8.70 -33.63 4.71
C ILE A 119 7.45 -34.50 4.67
N LEU A 120 6.29 -33.90 4.90
CA LEU A 120 5.00 -34.53 4.60
C LEU A 120 4.54 -34.11 3.20
N THR A 121 3.50 -34.74 2.67
CA THR A 121 2.78 -34.24 1.50
C THR A 121 1.87 -33.08 1.92
N ARG A 122 1.67 -32.12 1.01
CA ARG A 122 0.78 -30.98 1.26
C ARG A 122 -0.66 -31.44 1.53
N ASP A 123 -1.10 -32.47 0.81
CA ASP A 123 -2.48 -32.97 0.88
C ASP A 123 -2.77 -33.65 2.21
N THR A 124 -1.81 -34.39 2.77
CA THR A 124 -1.93 -34.98 4.10
C THR A 124 -2.04 -33.88 5.17
N VAL A 125 -1.17 -32.87 5.13
CA VAL A 125 -1.27 -31.70 6.03
C VAL A 125 -2.61 -30.98 5.87
N TYR A 126 -3.07 -30.78 4.63
CA TYR A 126 -4.38 -30.17 4.34
C TYR A 126 -5.53 -30.94 5.00
N LYS A 127 -5.59 -32.26 4.79
CA LYS A 127 -6.67 -33.11 5.32
C LYS A 127 -6.69 -33.09 6.84
N ILE A 128 -5.54 -33.21 7.50
CA ILE A 128 -5.45 -33.18 8.95
C ILE A 128 -5.89 -31.80 9.48
N MET A 129 -5.36 -30.72 8.93
CA MET A 129 -5.76 -29.37 9.35
C MET A 129 -7.27 -29.12 9.12
N GLN A 130 -7.85 -29.63 8.03
CA GLN A 130 -9.27 -29.50 7.73
C GLN A 130 -10.15 -30.30 8.70
N THR A 131 -9.72 -31.50 9.09
CA THR A 131 -10.42 -32.33 10.07
C THR A 131 -10.46 -31.67 11.45
N HIS A 132 -9.35 -31.08 11.89
CA HIS A 132 -9.21 -30.56 13.26
C HIS A 132 -9.55 -29.08 13.42
N ASP A 133 -9.46 -28.29 12.36
CA ASP A 133 -9.82 -26.87 12.37
C ASP A 133 -10.68 -26.46 11.16
N PRO A 134 -11.85 -27.11 10.93
CA PRO A 134 -12.74 -26.74 9.84
C PRO A 134 -13.21 -25.29 9.94
N ALA A 135 -13.36 -24.76 11.16
CA ALA A 135 -13.71 -23.37 11.42
C ALA A 135 -12.62 -22.39 10.95
N GLY A 136 -11.34 -22.68 11.20
CA GLY A 136 -10.24 -21.85 10.70
C GLY A 136 -10.13 -21.86 9.18
N PHE A 137 -10.54 -22.93 8.49
CA PHE A 137 -10.64 -22.91 7.02
C PHE A 137 -11.80 -22.06 6.52
N ALA A 138 -12.97 -22.15 7.16
CA ALA A 138 -14.12 -21.31 6.84
C ALA A 138 -13.80 -19.82 7.08
N ALA A 139 -13.16 -19.49 8.21
CA ALA A 139 -12.77 -18.12 8.57
C ALA A 139 -11.76 -17.49 7.59
N ARG A 140 -10.96 -18.29 6.89
CA ARG A 140 -9.97 -17.79 5.90
C ARG A 140 -10.60 -17.42 4.55
N GLU A 141 -11.84 -17.82 4.28
CA GLU A 141 -12.63 -17.48 3.09
C GLU A 141 -11.82 -17.43 1.76
N PRO A 142 -11.10 -18.50 1.38
CA PRO A 142 -10.14 -18.46 0.26
C PRO A 142 -10.77 -18.15 -1.11
N THR A 143 -12.08 -18.33 -1.24
CA THR A 143 -12.86 -18.04 -2.46
C THR A 143 -13.63 -16.72 -2.41
N ALA A 144 -13.83 -16.11 -1.23
CA ALA A 144 -14.67 -14.90 -1.09
C ALA A 144 -14.00 -13.62 -1.62
N LYS A 145 -12.67 -13.64 -1.81
CA LYS A 145 -11.87 -12.45 -2.17
C LYS A 145 -11.37 -12.45 -3.61
N LYS A 146 -12.05 -13.11 -4.55
CA LYS A 146 -11.84 -12.80 -5.97
C LYS A 146 -12.52 -11.48 -6.30
N ILE A 147 -11.75 -10.40 -6.27
CA ILE A 147 -12.21 -9.09 -6.73
C ILE A 147 -12.34 -9.18 -8.26
N PHE A 148 -13.58 -9.15 -8.75
CA PHE A 148 -13.84 -9.06 -10.18
C PHE A 148 -13.48 -7.64 -10.65
N HIS A 149 -12.40 -7.52 -11.41
CA HIS A 149 -12.02 -6.26 -12.02
C HIS A 149 -12.90 -5.99 -13.23
N VAL A 150 -13.80 -5.02 -13.11
CA VAL A 150 -14.60 -4.52 -14.24
C VAL A 150 -13.85 -3.38 -14.91
N GLN A 151 -13.74 -3.45 -16.23
CA GLN A 151 -13.18 -2.38 -17.03
C GLN A 151 -14.10 -1.16 -16.98
N LYS A 152 -13.57 -0.01 -16.59
CA LYS A 152 -14.31 1.26 -16.59
C LYS A 152 -14.27 1.90 -17.97
N PHE A 153 -15.42 2.32 -18.47
CA PHE A 153 -15.59 3.09 -19.71
C PHE A 153 -16.10 4.48 -19.34
N PRO A 154 -15.22 5.48 -19.15
CA PRO A 154 -15.66 6.82 -18.78
C PRO A 154 -16.33 7.52 -19.97
N LEU A 155 -17.42 8.24 -19.70
CA LEU A 155 -18.08 9.16 -20.63
C LEU A 155 -17.22 10.40 -20.89
N GLY A 156 -16.55 10.92 -19.86
CA GLY A 156 -16.04 12.28 -19.93
C GLY A 156 -15.36 12.78 -18.66
N ILE A 157 -14.82 13.99 -18.73
CA ILE A 157 -14.38 14.72 -17.54
C ILE A 157 -15.60 15.13 -16.71
N HIS A 158 -15.43 15.30 -15.40
CA HIS A 158 -16.53 15.65 -14.50
C HIS A 158 -17.69 14.65 -14.49
N GLU A 159 -17.56 13.49 -15.14
CA GLU A 159 -18.53 12.41 -15.01
C GLU A 159 -18.56 11.93 -13.57
N ARG A 160 -17.38 11.67 -13.00
CA ARG A 160 -17.26 11.20 -11.63
C ARG A 160 -16.07 11.84 -10.92
N TRP A 161 -16.34 12.44 -9.75
CA TRP A 161 -15.29 12.83 -8.81
C TRP A 161 -15.19 11.82 -7.68
N SER A 162 -14.12 11.03 -7.71
CA SER A 162 -13.75 10.06 -6.67
C SER A 162 -13.02 10.80 -5.55
N GLY A 163 -13.52 10.66 -4.32
CA GLY A 163 -12.92 11.22 -3.13
C GLY A 163 -12.56 10.13 -2.13
N ASP A 164 -11.53 10.38 -1.34
CA ASP A 164 -11.10 9.48 -0.27
C ASP A 164 -10.15 10.22 0.70
N GLY A 165 -9.98 9.63 1.88
CA GLY A 165 -9.10 10.10 2.94
C GLY A 165 -8.00 9.12 3.20
N HIS A 166 -6.86 9.64 3.64
CA HIS A 166 -5.69 8.79 3.80
C HIS A 166 -4.95 9.06 5.09
N ASP A 167 -4.84 8.01 5.90
CA ASP A 167 -4.29 8.06 7.26
C ASP A 167 -2.75 7.99 7.31
N LYS A 168 -2.02 8.05 6.19
CA LYS A 168 -0.55 7.89 6.26
C LYS A 168 0.15 9.02 7.00
N LEU A 169 -0.30 10.26 6.82
CA LEU A 169 0.20 11.40 7.60
C LEU A 169 -0.49 11.54 8.96
N TYR A 170 -1.46 10.68 9.29
CA TYR A 170 -2.06 10.62 10.63
C TYR A 170 -1.00 10.31 11.70
N LYS A 171 0.08 9.60 11.32
CA LYS A 171 1.22 9.32 12.21
C LYS A 171 1.91 10.57 12.76
N ILE A 172 1.77 11.70 12.07
CA ILE A 172 2.29 13.01 12.49
C ILE A 172 1.14 14.01 12.77
N GLY A 173 -0.10 13.52 12.91
CA GLY A 173 -1.27 14.34 13.23
C GLY A 173 -1.88 15.14 12.08
N LEU A 174 -1.44 14.93 10.82
CA LEU A 174 -1.77 15.81 9.69
C LEU A 174 -2.41 15.03 8.52
N PRO A 175 -3.63 14.51 8.67
CA PRO A 175 -4.26 13.67 7.64
C PRO A 175 -4.53 14.43 6.34
N ILE A 176 -4.68 13.67 5.25
CA ILE A 176 -4.96 14.23 3.92
C ILE A 176 -6.31 13.73 3.43
N TRP A 177 -7.07 14.63 2.80
CA TRP A 177 -8.22 14.30 1.97
C TRP A 177 -7.96 14.68 0.52
N MET A 178 -8.45 13.91 -0.45
CA MET A 178 -8.20 14.17 -1.87
C MET A 178 -9.42 13.85 -2.73
N LYS A 179 -9.59 14.63 -3.80
CA LYS A 179 -10.56 14.40 -4.87
C LYS A 179 -9.86 14.30 -6.21
N VAL A 180 -10.21 13.28 -6.98
CA VAL A 180 -9.70 13.00 -8.32
C VAL A 180 -10.84 12.89 -9.33
N ASP A 181 -10.58 13.31 -10.57
CA ASP A 181 -11.45 13.00 -11.70
C ASP A 181 -11.23 11.53 -12.11
N ASP A 182 -12.27 10.69 -12.03
CA ASP A 182 -12.15 9.23 -12.23
C ASP A 182 -11.75 8.87 -13.67
N ALA A 183 -12.20 9.65 -14.66
CA ALA A 183 -11.93 9.40 -16.07
C ALA A 183 -10.44 9.60 -16.43
N THR A 184 -9.89 10.74 -16.01
CA THR A 184 -8.52 11.15 -16.33
C THR A 184 -7.50 10.74 -15.27
N GLY A 185 -7.94 10.50 -14.03
CA GLY A 185 -7.08 10.35 -12.87
C GLY A 185 -6.39 11.64 -12.45
N LYS A 186 -6.88 12.81 -12.90
CA LYS A 186 -6.38 14.14 -12.51
C LYS A 186 -6.71 14.39 -11.04
N VAL A 187 -5.71 14.80 -10.25
CA VAL A 187 -5.93 15.31 -8.90
C VAL A 187 -6.59 16.68 -9.02
N LEU A 188 -7.86 16.78 -8.62
CA LEU A 188 -8.62 18.03 -8.69
C LEU A 188 -8.15 19.01 -7.61
N LYS A 189 -7.95 18.48 -6.40
CA LYS A 189 -7.26 19.09 -5.26
C LYS A 189 -7.02 18.02 -4.19
N ALA A 190 -5.97 18.21 -3.40
CA ALA A 190 -5.71 17.48 -2.18
C ALA A 190 -5.47 18.49 -1.05
N TRP A 191 -5.92 18.16 0.15
CA TRP A 191 -5.89 19.04 1.31
C TRP A 191 -5.28 18.32 2.50
N VAL A 192 -4.38 18.99 3.20
CA VAL A 192 -4.06 18.65 4.58
C VAL A 192 -5.19 19.21 5.44
N VAL A 193 -5.79 18.35 6.27
CA VAL A 193 -7.01 18.70 7.03
C VAL A 193 -6.83 18.46 8.52
N PRO A 194 -7.48 19.26 9.40
CA PRO A 194 -7.45 19.03 10.84
C PRO A 194 -7.98 17.65 11.23
N SER A 195 -8.97 17.16 10.48
CA SER A 195 -9.50 15.80 10.62
C SER A 195 -10.11 15.31 9.33
N ASN A 196 -9.73 14.10 8.91
CA ASN A 196 -10.38 13.39 7.81
C ASN A 196 -11.58 12.53 8.27
N ARG A 197 -12.02 12.68 9.52
CA ARG A 197 -13.17 11.98 10.10
C ARG A 197 -14.40 12.88 10.29
N MET A 198 -14.25 14.18 10.04
CA MET A 198 -15.31 15.18 10.20
C MET A 198 -16.09 15.37 8.90
N GLY A 199 -17.41 15.16 8.96
CA GLY A 199 -18.28 15.28 7.79
C GLY A 199 -18.36 16.70 7.24
N ASP A 200 -18.36 17.71 8.12
CA ASP A 200 -18.39 19.13 7.76
C ASP A 200 -17.18 19.51 6.91
N ILE A 201 -15.99 19.03 7.30
CA ILE A 201 -14.76 19.26 6.54
C ILE A 201 -14.89 18.65 5.14
N ILE A 202 -15.29 17.39 5.02
CA ILE A 202 -15.36 16.70 3.71
C ILE A 202 -16.39 17.35 2.78
N ALA A 203 -17.54 17.74 3.33
CA ALA A 203 -18.55 18.49 2.62
C ALA A 203 -18.02 19.87 2.15
N TYR A 204 -17.33 20.60 3.03
CA TYR A 204 -16.70 21.89 2.71
C TYR A 204 -15.70 21.76 1.56
N LEU A 205 -14.83 20.73 1.60
CA LEU A 205 -13.86 20.46 0.53
C LEU A 205 -14.53 20.20 -0.83
N PHE A 206 -15.69 19.54 -0.83
CA PHE A 206 -16.49 19.37 -2.05
C PHE A 206 -17.01 20.70 -2.58
N LEU A 207 -17.55 21.58 -1.71
CA LEU A 207 -18.01 22.90 -2.10
C LEU A 207 -16.87 23.78 -2.64
N CYS A 208 -15.66 23.69 -2.06
CA CYS A 208 -14.47 24.35 -2.61
C CYS A 208 -14.19 23.95 -4.08
N LEU A 209 -14.38 22.68 -4.43
CA LEU A 209 -14.26 22.23 -5.82
C LEU A 209 -15.43 22.68 -6.68
N ALA A 210 -16.65 22.66 -6.15
CA ALA A 210 -17.83 23.13 -6.86
C ALA A 210 -17.69 24.62 -7.23
N GLU A 211 -17.23 25.45 -6.29
CA GLU A 211 -16.93 26.86 -6.52
C GLU A 211 -15.80 27.02 -7.55
N LYS A 212 -14.68 26.28 -7.41
CA LYS A 212 -13.54 26.35 -8.34
C LYS A 212 -13.96 26.09 -9.79
N TYR A 213 -14.67 24.99 -10.03
CA TYR A 213 -15.08 24.59 -11.38
C TYR A 213 -16.36 25.27 -11.86
N GLY A 214 -17.14 25.91 -10.97
CA GLY A 214 -18.44 26.51 -11.29
C GLY A 214 -19.55 25.49 -11.51
N GLY A 215 -19.41 24.32 -10.89
CA GLY A 215 -20.30 23.19 -11.10
C GLY A 215 -19.91 21.95 -10.31
N VAL A 216 -20.81 20.98 -10.29
CA VAL A 216 -20.63 19.68 -9.64
C VAL A 216 -20.55 18.56 -10.70
N PRO A 217 -19.93 17.41 -10.39
CA PRO A 217 -19.87 16.32 -11.35
C PRO A 217 -21.23 15.64 -11.53
N LEU A 218 -21.38 14.89 -12.62
CA LEU A 218 -22.54 14.02 -12.82
C LEU A 218 -22.68 12.96 -11.73
N GLN A 219 -21.57 12.56 -11.10
CA GLN A 219 -21.57 11.66 -9.96
C GLN A 219 -20.41 11.96 -9.02
N THR A 220 -20.59 11.73 -7.73
CA THR A 220 -19.50 11.64 -6.76
C THR A 220 -19.39 10.22 -6.24
N THR A 221 -18.18 9.79 -5.85
CA THR A 221 -17.98 8.50 -5.20
C THR A 221 -17.01 8.62 -4.05
N THR A 222 -17.30 7.93 -2.96
CA THR A 222 -16.41 7.74 -1.81
C THR A 222 -16.60 6.34 -1.26
N ASP A 223 -15.73 5.95 -0.34
CA ASP A 223 -15.99 4.81 0.51
C ASP A 223 -17.14 5.11 1.49
N CYS A 224 -17.77 4.07 2.01
CA CYS A 224 -18.89 4.18 2.95
C CYS A 224 -18.38 4.42 4.38
N GLY A 225 -17.93 5.65 4.66
CA GLY A 225 -17.52 6.10 5.99
C GLY A 225 -18.54 7.08 6.60
N SER A 226 -18.61 7.16 7.93
CA SER A 226 -19.53 8.08 8.61
C SER A 226 -19.27 9.54 8.25
N GLU A 227 -18.01 9.88 7.97
CA GLU A 227 -17.53 11.19 7.53
C GLU A 227 -18.08 11.60 6.15
N THR A 228 -18.61 10.67 5.36
CA THR A 228 -19.09 10.96 4.00
C THR A 228 -20.62 11.16 3.92
N THR A 229 -21.32 11.07 5.04
CA THR A 229 -22.79 11.17 5.10
C THR A 229 -23.29 12.58 4.74
N LEU A 230 -22.63 13.62 5.26
CA LEU A 230 -23.01 15.00 4.96
C LEU A 230 -22.72 15.35 3.49
N LEU A 231 -21.60 14.86 2.95
CA LEU A 231 -21.28 14.98 1.53
C LEU A 231 -22.41 14.39 0.67
N TYR A 232 -22.92 13.20 1.01
CA TYR A 232 -24.07 12.61 0.32
C TYR A 232 -25.28 13.54 0.33
N GLY A 233 -25.62 14.10 1.50
CA GLY A 233 -26.74 15.04 1.63
C GLY A 233 -26.58 16.28 0.74
N ILE A 234 -25.43 16.96 0.82
CA ILE A 234 -25.15 18.19 0.07
C ILE A 234 -25.12 17.95 -1.44
N VAL A 235 -24.51 16.86 -1.90
CA VAL A 235 -24.45 16.53 -3.33
C VAL A 235 -25.86 16.32 -3.90
N ASN A 236 -26.74 15.63 -3.17
CA ASN A 236 -28.13 15.45 -3.58
C ASN A 236 -28.92 16.76 -3.52
N ALA A 237 -28.74 17.58 -2.48
CA ALA A 237 -29.42 18.87 -2.36
C ALA A 237 -29.05 19.84 -3.49
N ILE A 238 -27.76 19.97 -3.82
CA ILE A 238 -27.30 20.81 -4.94
C ILE A 238 -27.86 20.28 -6.26
N ARG A 239 -27.90 18.96 -6.45
CA ARG A 239 -28.51 18.37 -7.65
C ARG A 239 -30.00 18.69 -7.75
N ASP A 240 -30.76 18.49 -6.68
CA ASP A 240 -32.20 18.74 -6.67
C ASP A 240 -32.51 20.23 -6.92
N MET A 241 -31.65 21.14 -6.43
CA MET A 241 -31.80 22.58 -6.62
C MET A 241 -31.49 23.05 -8.05
N PHE A 242 -30.39 22.58 -8.67
CA PHE A 242 -29.93 23.11 -9.97
C PHE A 242 -30.25 22.20 -11.16
N HIS A 243 -30.40 20.89 -10.95
CA HIS A 243 -30.53 19.88 -12.00
C HIS A 243 -31.59 18.80 -11.66
N PRO A 244 -32.84 19.17 -11.34
CA PRO A 244 -33.86 18.22 -10.88
C PRO A 244 -34.16 17.11 -11.91
N GLY A 245 -34.04 17.40 -13.22
CA GLY A 245 -34.31 16.43 -14.30
C GLY A 245 -33.38 15.20 -14.32
N LEU A 246 -32.19 15.27 -13.71
CA LEU A 246 -31.28 14.12 -13.62
C LEU A 246 -31.79 13.02 -12.69
N LYS A 247 -32.64 13.38 -11.72
CA LYS A 247 -33.26 12.43 -10.80
C LYS A 247 -34.28 11.54 -11.52
N GLU A 248 -35.02 12.11 -12.46
CA GLU A 248 -35.98 11.40 -13.32
C GLU A 248 -35.26 10.40 -14.23
N ALA A 249 -34.05 10.73 -14.68
CA ALA A 249 -33.17 9.82 -15.43
C ALA A 249 -32.54 8.71 -14.57
N GLN A 250 -32.88 8.61 -13.27
CA GLN A 250 -32.36 7.63 -12.31
C GLN A 250 -30.83 7.64 -12.16
N ILE A 251 -30.18 8.77 -12.45
CA ILE A 251 -28.74 8.94 -12.28
C ILE A 251 -28.45 9.38 -10.84
N GLN A 252 -27.87 8.48 -10.05
CA GLN A 252 -27.48 8.75 -8.66
C GLN A 252 -26.44 9.86 -8.55
N ALA A 253 -26.57 10.74 -7.55
CA ALA A 253 -25.65 11.84 -7.33
C ALA A 253 -24.39 11.45 -6.59
N HIS A 254 -24.52 10.46 -5.74
CA HIS A 254 -23.43 9.93 -4.96
C HIS A 254 -23.56 8.41 -4.89
N ASN A 255 -22.46 7.71 -5.14
CA ASN A 255 -22.42 6.26 -4.95
C ASN A 255 -21.32 5.92 -3.95
N TYR A 256 -21.71 5.17 -2.92
CA TYR A 256 -20.75 4.52 -2.04
C TYR A 256 -20.12 3.33 -2.75
N LEU A 257 -18.80 3.28 -2.71
CA LEU A 257 -18.00 2.19 -3.23
C LEU A 257 -17.35 1.43 -2.07
N ARG A 258 -16.92 0.20 -2.35
CA ARG A 258 -15.90 -0.46 -1.53
C ARG A 258 -14.54 0.10 -1.93
N SER A 259 -13.59 0.22 -1.01
CA SER A 259 -12.22 0.69 -1.27
C SER A 259 -11.59 0.07 -2.52
N VAL A 260 -11.74 -1.26 -2.68
CA VAL A 260 -11.25 -2.03 -3.82
C VAL A 260 -11.80 -1.58 -5.18
N HIS A 261 -12.92 -0.86 -5.20
CA HIS A 261 -13.55 -0.27 -6.39
C HIS A 261 -13.28 1.23 -6.55
N ASN A 262 -12.77 1.92 -5.51
CA ASN A 262 -12.37 3.33 -5.54
C ASN A 262 -10.97 3.52 -6.16
N ILE A 263 -10.73 2.86 -7.29
CA ILE A 263 -9.40 2.60 -7.86
C ILE A 263 -8.63 3.89 -8.23
N ALA A 264 -9.31 4.95 -8.66
CA ALA A 264 -8.65 6.16 -9.16
C ALA A 264 -7.90 6.91 -8.05
N VAL A 265 -8.55 7.13 -6.91
CA VAL A 265 -7.93 7.80 -5.76
C VAL A 265 -6.93 6.88 -5.06
N GLU A 266 -7.23 5.58 -4.94
CA GLU A 266 -6.33 4.58 -4.35
C GLU A 266 -4.99 4.43 -5.08
N ARG A 267 -5.02 4.41 -6.42
CA ARG A 267 -3.78 4.42 -7.23
C ARG A 267 -2.95 5.68 -7.02
N THR A 268 -3.62 6.79 -6.72
CA THR A 268 -3.00 8.09 -6.51
C THR A 268 -2.32 8.14 -5.14
N TRP A 269 -2.91 7.51 -4.12
CA TRP A 269 -2.32 7.41 -2.77
C TRP A 269 -0.97 6.72 -2.74
N LEU A 270 -0.81 5.59 -3.45
CA LEU A 270 0.48 4.89 -3.50
C LEU A 270 1.60 5.82 -4.00
N ARG A 271 1.28 6.68 -4.96
CA ARG A 271 2.23 7.63 -5.54
C ARG A 271 2.53 8.79 -4.60
N LEU A 272 1.50 9.36 -3.99
CA LEU A 272 1.67 10.42 -3.00
C LEU A 272 2.55 9.95 -1.83
N ARG A 273 2.32 8.73 -1.34
CA ARG A 273 3.12 8.16 -0.25
C ARG A 273 4.60 8.08 -0.61
N LEU A 274 4.92 7.46 -1.75
CA LEU A 274 6.29 7.20 -2.17
C LEU A 274 7.05 8.46 -2.56
N GLU A 275 6.36 9.46 -3.14
CA GLU A 275 6.99 10.65 -3.72
C GLU A 275 7.00 11.86 -2.76
N PHE A 276 6.19 11.81 -1.69
CA PHE A 276 6.03 12.92 -0.74
C PHE A 276 5.84 12.44 0.71
N GLY A 277 4.86 11.57 0.96
CA GLY A 277 4.39 11.26 2.31
C GLY A 277 5.44 10.64 3.23
N ASP A 278 6.20 9.65 2.73
CA ASP A 278 7.22 8.97 3.53
C ASP A 278 8.36 9.94 3.90
N THR A 279 8.76 10.82 2.98
CA THR A 279 9.76 11.87 3.23
C THR A 279 9.29 12.89 4.27
N ALA A 280 8.03 13.33 4.18
CA ALA A 280 7.45 14.27 5.14
C ALA A 280 7.45 13.69 6.57
N VAL A 281 7.08 12.43 6.73
CA VAL A 281 7.07 11.76 8.05
C VAL A 281 8.48 11.61 8.61
N LEU A 282 9.46 11.23 7.79
CA LEU A 282 10.86 11.12 8.24
C LEU A 282 11.40 12.47 8.70
N ASN A 283 11.14 13.54 7.94
CA ASN A 283 11.60 14.87 8.30
C ASN A 283 10.92 15.41 9.56
N PHE A 284 9.61 15.16 9.72
CA PHE A 284 8.90 15.52 10.94
C PHE A 284 9.51 14.84 12.17
N ASN A 285 9.73 13.53 12.08
CA ASN A 285 10.32 12.74 13.17
C ASN A 285 11.78 13.13 13.46
N GLN A 286 12.52 13.62 12.47
CA GLN A 286 13.87 14.13 12.69
C GLN A 286 13.86 15.35 13.62
N GLY A 287 12.88 16.25 13.50
CA GLY A 287 12.75 17.39 14.42
C GLY A 287 12.49 16.98 15.86
N ILE A 288 11.75 15.89 16.07
CA ILE A 288 11.56 15.28 17.40
C ILE A 288 12.89 14.68 17.90
N ALA A 289 13.58 13.92 17.05
CA ALA A 289 14.84 13.27 17.40
C ALA A 289 15.95 14.27 17.74
N ASP A 290 15.97 15.41 17.05
CA ASP A 290 16.91 16.51 17.26
C ASP A 290 16.50 17.45 18.40
N LEU A 291 15.43 17.12 19.15
CA LEU A 291 14.87 17.93 20.24
C LEU A 291 14.47 19.36 19.82
N LYS A 292 14.15 19.56 18.53
CA LYS A 292 13.63 20.83 18.00
C LYS A 292 12.14 21.00 18.26
N TYR A 293 11.42 19.90 18.43
CA TYR A 293 9.98 19.86 18.67
C TYR A 293 9.64 18.90 19.81
N ASP A 294 8.73 19.33 20.67
CA ASP A 294 8.16 18.52 21.75
C ASP A 294 6.65 18.66 21.70
N ASN A 295 5.95 17.56 21.43
CA ASN A 295 4.50 17.53 21.34
C ASN A 295 3.81 17.69 22.71
N ALA A 296 4.55 17.51 23.82
CA ALA A 296 4.02 17.72 25.16
C ALA A 296 4.02 19.20 25.57
N ASP A 297 4.83 20.05 24.90
CA ASP A 297 4.82 21.49 25.12
C ASP A 297 3.68 22.15 24.29
N PRO A 298 2.72 22.85 24.94
CA PRO A 298 1.61 23.48 24.23
C PRO A 298 2.02 24.55 23.21
N ASP A 299 3.06 25.33 23.50
CA ASP A 299 3.53 26.41 22.63
C ASP A 299 4.17 25.81 21.37
N HIS A 300 4.97 24.76 21.58
CA HIS A 300 5.53 23.99 20.47
C HIS A 300 4.43 23.39 19.60
N TYR A 301 3.43 22.75 20.22
CA TYR A 301 2.31 22.14 19.53
C TYR A 301 1.53 23.16 18.69
N GLU A 302 1.16 24.31 19.27
CA GLU A 302 0.37 25.33 18.59
C GLU A 302 1.11 25.92 17.38
N LEU A 303 2.39 26.26 17.52
CA LEU A 303 3.21 26.74 16.40
C LEU A 303 3.42 25.65 15.34
N CYS A 304 3.57 24.39 15.75
CA CYS A 304 3.72 23.27 14.83
C CYS A 304 2.45 23.08 13.99
N GLN A 305 1.28 23.16 14.62
CA GLN A 305 -0.02 23.09 13.95
C GLN A 305 -0.28 24.27 13.02
N TRP A 306 0.38 25.41 13.19
CA TRP A 306 0.32 26.49 12.20
C TRP A 306 1.32 26.28 11.04
N LEU A 307 2.57 25.95 11.35
CA LEU A 307 3.66 25.93 10.38
C LEU A 307 3.66 24.70 9.47
N TRP A 308 3.48 23.51 10.04
CA TRP A 308 3.61 22.25 9.29
C TRP A 308 2.48 22.02 8.29
N PRO A 309 1.20 22.24 8.62
CA PRO A 309 0.13 22.12 7.63
C PRO A 309 0.33 23.05 6.44
N ARG A 310 0.83 24.28 6.66
CA ARG A 310 1.16 25.22 5.59
C ARG A 310 2.23 24.67 4.67
N LEU A 311 3.35 24.18 5.22
CA LEU A 311 4.40 23.53 4.43
C LEU A 311 3.84 22.35 3.63
N LEU A 312 3.15 21.42 4.30
CA LEU A 312 2.66 20.21 3.68
C LEU A 312 1.63 20.50 2.60
N GLN A 313 0.75 21.49 2.80
CA GLN A 313 -0.21 21.92 1.79
C GLN A 313 0.49 22.49 0.55
N MET A 314 1.54 23.32 0.73
CA MET A 314 2.34 23.85 -0.38
C MET A 314 3.04 22.73 -1.17
N GLU A 315 3.66 21.79 -0.48
CA GLU A 315 4.34 20.64 -1.11
C GLU A 315 3.34 19.69 -1.79
N LEU A 316 2.18 19.48 -1.18
CA LEU A 316 1.09 18.68 -1.75
C LEU A 316 0.54 19.31 -3.03
N ASP A 317 0.40 20.64 -3.08
CA ASP A 317 -0.02 21.37 -4.27
C ASP A 317 1.03 21.31 -5.39
N LYS A 318 2.33 21.45 -5.05
CA LYS A 318 3.43 21.25 -6.00
C LYS A 318 3.41 19.83 -6.56
N TRP A 319 3.25 18.83 -5.69
CA TRP A 319 3.17 17.43 -6.09
C TRP A 319 1.97 17.18 -7.02
N ALA A 320 0.79 17.67 -6.67
CA ALA A 320 -0.41 17.49 -7.49
C ALA A 320 -0.25 18.14 -8.88
N SER A 321 0.34 19.35 -8.94
CA SER A 321 0.68 20.03 -10.18
C SER A 321 1.63 19.20 -11.05
N PHE A 322 2.73 18.73 -10.47
CA PHE A 322 3.69 17.85 -11.14
C PHE A 322 3.01 16.58 -11.68
N ARG A 323 2.26 15.86 -10.85
CA ARG A 323 1.61 14.59 -11.23
C ARG A 323 0.53 14.76 -12.29
N ASN A 324 -0.16 15.88 -12.27
CA ASN A 324 -1.11 16.20 -13.30
C ASN A 324 -0.43 16.53 -14.64
N GLY A 325 0.79 17.08 -14.62
CA GLY A 325 1.57 17.43 -15.80
C GLY A 325 2.37 16.29 -16.42
N VAL A 326 2.72 15.23 -15.66
CA VAL A 326 3.48 14.10 -16.25
C VAL A 326 2.61 13.19 -17.12
N PRO A 327 3.16 12.63 -18.21
CA PRO A 327 2.42 11.72 -19.07
C PRO A 327 1.93 10.45 -18.36
N ILE A 328 0.71 10.02 -18.71
CA ILE A 328 0.12 8.77 -18.25
C ILE A 328 0.75 7.61 -19.03
N ARG A 329 1.12 6.54 -18.32
CA ARG A 329 1.63 5.32 -18.95
C ARG A 329 0.56 4.74 -19.88
N LYS A 330 0.95 4.48 -21.13
CA LYS A 330 0.10 3.81 -22.13
C LYS A 330 -0.34 2.43 -21.65
N GLN A 331 -1.63 2.16 -21.74
CA GLN A 331 -2.24 0.87 -21.42
C GLN A 331 -3.12 0.48 -22.61
N LYS A 332 -2.75 -0.59 -23.32
CA LYS A 332 -3.40 -1.00 -24.58
C LYS A 332 -4.89 -1.26 -24.42
N GLU A 333 -5.27 -1.83 -23.27
CA GLU A 333 -6.64 -2.25 -23.00
C GLU A 333 -7.44 -1.23 -22.18
N LYS A 334 -6.90 -0.06 -21.82
CA LYS A 334 -7.70 0.90 -21.03
C LYS A 334 -8.59 1.72 -21.98
N ALA A 335 -9.89 1.75 -21.69
CA ALA A 335 -10.90 2.40 -22.51
C ALA A 335 -10.86 3.93 -22.47
N GLY A 336 -10.49 4.50 -21.31
CA GLY A 336 -10.33 5.95 -21.14
C GLY A 336 -8.98 6.48 -21.64
N PRO A 337 -8.59 7.70 -21.24
CA PRO A 337 -7.35 8.33 -21.70
C PRO A 337 -6.11 7.48 -21.29
N SER A 338 -5.56 6.77 -22.28
CA SER A 338 -4.25 6.08 -22.24
C SER A 338 -3.74 5.68 -23.64
N GLY A 339 -4.24 6.36 -24.69
CA GLY A 339 -4.07 6.02 -26.11
C GLY A 339 -2.73 6.43 -26.76
N VAL A 340 -2.72 6.52 -28.09
CA VAL A 340 -1.56 6.49 -29.02
C VAL A 340 -0.36 7.37 -28.62
N ARG A 341 -0.60 8.54 -28.01
CA ARG A 341 0.41 9.47 -27.50
C ARG A 341 0.40 9.50 -25.97
N ALA A 342 1.59 9.57 -25.36
CA ALA A 342 1.72 9.78 -23.93
C ALA A 342 1.18 11.18 -23.57
N MET A 343 -0.08 11.26 -23.14
CA MET A 343 -0.74 12.48 -22.68
C MET A 343 -0.70 12.56 -21.15
N SER A 344 -0.54 13.76 -20.62
CA SER A 344 -0.67 14.08 -19.20
C SER A 344 -2.13 14.07 -18.75
N ARG A 345 -2.36 14.07 -17.43
CA ARG A 345 -3.72 14.21 -16.88
C ARG A 345 -4.30 15.60 -17.17
N ASN A 346 -3.45 16.62 -17.23
CA ASN A 346 -3.85 17.96 -17.66
C ASN A 346 -4.32 17.97 -19.12
N GLU A 347 -3.56 17.39 -20.05
CA GLU A 347 -3.99 17.27 -21.44
C GLU A 347 -5.26 16.44 -21.57
N ALA A 348 -5.34 15.28 -20.91
CA ALA A 348 -6.53 14.43 -20.93
C ALA A 348 -7.78 15.16 -20.41
N PHE A 349 -7.61 16.04 -19.42
CA PHE A 349 -8.70 16.80 -18.83
C PHE A 349 -9.10 18.02 -19.68
N SER A 350 -8.13 18.77 -20.21
CA SER A 350 -8.41 19.98 -21.00
C SER A 350 -8.81 19.67 -22.44
N MET A 351 -8.32 18.57 -23.02
CA MET A 351 -8.59 18.14 -24.39
C MET A 351 -9.44 16.86 -24.38
N PHE A 352 -10.52 16.85 -23.61
CA PHE A 352 -11.33 15.65 -23.40
C PHE A 352 -11.90 15.06 -24.71
N GLU A 353 -12.20 15.91 -25.69
CA GLU A 353 -12.67 15.51 -27.02
C GLU A 353 -11.63 14.68 -27.79
N SER A 354 -10.32 14.84 -27.51
CA SER A 354 -9.25 14.14 -28.23
C SER A 354 -9.21 12.63 -27.97
N TRP A 355 -9.88 12.18 -26.92
CA TRP A 355 -10.08 10.76 -26.61
C TRP A 355 -11.56 10.35 -26.66
N GLY A 356 -12.42 11.20 -27.25
CA GLY A 356 -13.85 10.94 -27.42
C GLY A 356 -14.69 11.21 -26.16
N GLY A 357 -14.13 11.88 -25.16
CA GLY A 357 -14.87 12.25 -23.95
C GLY A 357 -15.78 13.46 -24.17
N VAL A 358 -16.66 13.70 -23.20
CA VAL A 358 -17.47 14.93 -23.09
C VAL A 358 -17.21 15.66 -21.77
N ASN A 359 -17.68 16.90 -21.63
CA ASN A 359 -17.68 17.60 -20.34
C ASN A 359 -19.01 17.38 -19.62
N CYS A 360 -19.01 16.58 -18.56
CA CYS A 360 -20.19 16.26 -17.77
C CYS A 360 -20.42 17.19 -16.57
N LEU A 361 -19.77 18.36 -16.54
CA LEU A 361 -19.93 19.32 -15.43
C LEU A 361 -21.35 19.88 -15.40
N GLN A 362 -21.99 19.79 -14.24
CA GLN A 362 -23.33 20.33 -13.99
C GLN A 362 -23.17 21.73 -13.37
N THR A 363 -23.50 22.77 -14.12
CA THR A 363 -23.28 24.17 -13.72
C THR A 363 -24.12 24.55 -12.50
N VAL A 364 -23.57 25.34 -11.59
CA VAL A 364 -24.27 25.82 -10.40
C VAL A 364 -24.04 27.31 -10.23
N ASP A 365 -24.91 27.97 -9.47
CA ASP A 365 -24.66 29.35 -9.06
C ASP A 365 -23.53 29.37 -8.01
N ARG A 366 -22.43 30.06 -8.35
CA ARG A 366 -21.25 30.15 -7.47
C ARG A 366 -21.53 30.93 -6.20
N ASP A 367 -22.45 31.88 -6.22
CA ASP A 367 -22.76 32.71 -5.05
C ASP A 367 -23.54 31.89 -4.01
N VAL A 368 -24.45 31.00 -4.47
CA VAL A 368 -25.11 30.02 -3.59
C VAL A 368 -24.09 29.08 -2.96
N ILE A 369 -23.15 28.55 -3.74
CA ILE A 369 -22.08 27.68 -3.20
C ILE A 369 -21.22 28.43 -2.17
N ARG A 370 -20.88 29.69 -2.44
CA ARG A 370 -20.13 30.52 -1.49
C ARG A 370 -20.90 30.74 -0.20
N GLN A 371 -22.20 31.05 -0.28
CA GLN A 371 -23.03 31.20 0.92
C GLN A 371 -23.08 29.90 1.73
N MET A 372 -23.29 28.74 1.08
CA MET A 372 -23.26 27.44 1.76
C MET A 372 -21.94 27.18 2.49
N LYS A 373 -20.81 27.58 1.89
CA LYS A 373 -19.49 27.47 2.53
C LYS A 373 -19.39 28.33 3.79
N GLU A 374 -19.83 29.59 3.72
CA GLU A 374 -19.82 30.50 4.87
C GLU A 374 -20.75 29.99 5.98
N ASP A 375 -21.95 29.51 5.64
CA ASP A 375 -22.92 28.96 6.60
C ASP A 375 -22.38 27.72 7.34
N MET A 376 -21.48 26.96 6.71
CA MET A 376 -20.80 25.82 7.32
C MET A 376 -19.64 26.21 8.24
N GLY A 377 -19.22 27.48 8.26
CA GLY A 377 -18.09 27.98 9.04
C GLY A 377 -16.88 28.43 8.20
N GLY A 378 -16.99 28.41 6.87
CA GLY A 378 -15.98 28.96 5.96
C GLY A 378 -14.61 28.30 6.09
N ASP A 379 -13.55 29.06 5.82
CA ASP A 379 -12.18 28.57 5.87
C ASP A 379 -11.73 28.14 7.28
N ALA A 380 -12.46 28.53 8.34
CA ALA A 380 -12.16 28.09 9.70
C ALA A 380 -12.29 26.56 9.88
N LEU A 381 -13.11 25.89 9.05
CA LEU A 381 -13.25 24.42 9.08
C LEU A 381 -11.95 23.67 8.73
N ILE A 382 -11.06 24.30 7.96
CA ILE A 382 -9.78 23.72 7.53
C ILE A 382 -8.58 24.40 8.19
N ALA A 383 -8.82 25.36 9.09
CA ALA A 383 -7.78 26.00 9.87
C ALA A 383 -7.28 25.05 10.98
N PHE A 384 -5.97 25.07 11.22
CA PHE A 384 -5.32 24.28 12.29
C PHE A 384 -5.07 25.08 13.56
N SER A 385 -5.32 26.39 13.51
CA SER A 385 -5.03 27.37 14.55
C SER A 385 -6.13 28.42 14.58
N THR A 386 -6.25 29.10 15.72
CA THR A 386 -7.20 30.21 15.86
C THR A 386 -6.81 31.38 14.95
N PRO A 387 -7.76 32.23 14.54
CA PRO A 387 -7.45 33.45 13.79
C PRO A 387 -6.45 34.35 14.52
N GLU A 388 -6.60 34.50 15.84
CA GLU A 388 -5.74 35.34 16.69
C GLU A 388 -4.29 34.82 16.70
N PHE A 389 -4.11 33.51 16.88
CA PHE A 389 -2.79 32.90 16.82
C PHE A 389 -2.19 33.01 15.42
N SER A 390 -3.02 32.82 14.39
CA SER A 390 -2.57 32.84 12.99
C SER A 390 -2.02 34.21 12.58
N VAL A 391 -2.62 35.30 13.07
CA VAL A 391 -2.10 36.66 12.86
C VAL A 391 -0.73 36.82 13.51
N ARG A 392 -0.58 36.42 14.79
CA ARG A 392 0.69 36.50 15.52
C ARG A 392 1.79 35.66 14.86
N ALA A 393 1.47 34.43 14.47
CA ALA A 393 2.42 33.54 13.81
C ALA A 393 2.83 34.07 12.42
N GLU A 394 1.91 34.68 11.68
CA GLU A 394 2.23 35.31 10.39
C GLU A 394 3.15 36.53 10.57
N GLU A 395 2.90 37.39 11.56
CA GLU A 395 3.79 38.52 11.89
C GLU A 395 5.20 38.04 12.26
N ALA A 396 5.31 37.02 13.11
CA ALA A 396 6.58 36.40 13.46
C ALA A 396 7.28 35.82 12.22
N PHE A 397 6.57 35.09 11.36
CA PHE A 397 7.13 34.52 10.13
C PHE A 397 7.64 35.60 9.17
N GLN A 398 6.89 36.68 8.98
CA GLN A 398 7.28 37.81 8.12
C GLN A 398 8.49 38.57 8.66
N SER A 399 8.65 38.65 10.00
CA SER A 399 9.79 39.32 10.61
C SER A 399 11.14 38.61 10.36
N LEU A 400 11.12 37.31 10.00
CA LEU A 400 12.31 36.55 9.60
C LEU A 400 12.83 36.95 8.21
N GLY A 401 12.10 37.80 7.48
CA GLY A 401 12.42 38.23 6.13
C GLY A 401 11.83 37.31 5.05
N PRO A 402 12.33 37.37 3.80
CA PRO A 402 11.79 36.61 2.67
C PRO A 402 12.20 35.13 2.77
N VAL A 403 11.55 34.39 3.67
CA VAL A 403 11.78 32.96 3.88
C VAL A 403 10.80 32.16 3.03
N VAL A 404 11.34 31.30 2.16
CA VAL A 404 10.54 30.25 1.50
C VAL A 404 10.57 29.01 2.38
N LEU A 405 9.41 28.60 2.89
CA LEU A 405 9.27 27.41 3.71
C LEU A 405 9.46 26.15 2.87
N THR A 406 10.34 25.25 3.33
CA THR A 406 10.66 23.99 2.66
C THR A 406 10.87 22.88 3.70
N GLN A 407 10.86 21.62 3.24
CA GLN A 407 11.23 20.49 4.10
C GLN A 407 12.64 20.64 4.70
N LYS A 408 13.57 21.35 4.05
CA LYS A 408 14.95 21.46 4.55
C LYS A 408 15.12 22.44 5.71
N ASN A 409 14.31 23.49 5.76
CA ASN A 409 14.47 24.59 6.72
C ASN A 409 13.30 24.73 7.71
N VAL A 410 12.23 23.93 7.57
CA VAL A 410 11.01 24.05 8.41
C VAL A 410 11.30 24.08 9.90
N TRP A 411 12.22 23.24 10.37
CA TRP A 411 12.55 23.18 11.79
C TRP A 411 13.44 24.35 12.24
N ASP A 412 14.29 24.88 11.37
CA ASP A 412 15.10 26.05 11.69
C ASP A 412 14.22 27.30 11.74
N VAL A 413 13.24 27.40 10.83
CA VAL A 413 12.19 28.41 10.86
C VAL A 413 11.35 28.28 12.12
N PHE A 414 10.93 27.06 12.48
CA PHE A 414 10.18 26.80 13.71
C PHE A 414 10.92 27.34 14.95
N GLN A 415 12.21 27.00 15.11
CA GLN A 415 13.01 27.46 16.24
C GLN A 415 13.21 28.99 16.24
N ALA A 416 13.35 29.61 15.06
CA ALA A 416 13.46 31.06 14.95
C ALA A 416 12.14 31.79 15.27
N MET A 417 11.00 31.18 14.93
CA MET A 417 9.67 31.72 15.21
C MET A 417 9.27 31.58 16.68
N LEU A 418 9.67 30.50 17.35
CA LEU A 418 9.23 30.18 18.70
C LEU A 418 9.40 31.35 19.71
N PRO A 419 10.58 31.98 19.86
CA PRO A 419 10.73 33.12 20.79
C PRO A 419 10.00 34.40 20.34
N LEU A 420 9.64 34.51 19.06
CA LEU A 420 8.91 35.66 18.51
C LEU A 420 7.40 35.54 18.77
N VAL A 421 6.87 34.31 18.70
CA VAL A 421 5.45 34.01 18.93
C VAL A 421 5.15 33.93 20.44
N PHE A 422 6.10 33.45 21.24
CA PHE A 422 5.97 33.25 22.69
C PHE A 422 7.07 34.00 23.47
N PRO A 423 7.02 35.34 23.53
CA PRO A 423 8.08 36.15 24.16
C PRO A 423 8.13 36.06 25.69
N GLU A 424 7.06 35.55 26.34
CA GLU A 424 6.92 35.56 27.81
C GLU A 424 7.68 34.43 28.54
N ARG A 425 8.25 33.48 27.80
CA ARG A 425 9.24 32.52 28.31
C ARG A 425 10.64 32.91 27.82
N GLY A 426 11.25 33.88 28.50
CA GLY A 426 12.70 34.10 28.37
C GLY A 426 13.44 32.83 28.78
N PHE A 427 14.41 32.40 27.98
CA PHE A 427 15.35 31.30 28.30
C PHE A 427 16.09 31.52 29.62
#